data_AF-A0A3G8R762-F1
#
_entry.id   AF-A0A3G8R762-F1
#
_cell.length_a   1.000
_cell.length_b   1.000
_cell.length_c   1.000
_cell.angle_alpha   90.00
_cell.angle_beta   90.00
_cell.angle_gamma   90.00
#
_symmetry.space_group_name_H-M   'P 1'
#
loop_
_entity.id
_entity.type
_entity.pdbx_description
1 polymer ?
#
loop_
_entity_poly.entity_id
_entity_poly.type
_entity_poly.pdbx_seq_one_letter_code
_entity_poly.pdbx_strand_id
1 'polypeptide(L)'
;MKDMEKFKHISMRGRVAFGISCFENAIVALKYDINVWKIVLNYLWEFTNIQYLDDWNDIVVELIPENLTEFKTYEEEEFEKLSKDEFIYLYSLYQNIDASVDALLRGIYDLGISHAYTVFEGYGESSLKTLERIIKLMIDYNFPLPSIDPFLKFSIEENRGGGDKFDGTKLTKILHPEID
;
A
#
# COMPACT_ATOMS: atom_id res chain seq x y z
N MET A 1 1.68 -19.33 10.48
CA MET A 1 2.08 -19.24 9.06
C MET A 1 3.60 -19.11 9.02
N LYS A 2 4.34 -20.06 8.44
CA LYS A 2 5.81 -20.19 8.57
C LYS A 2 6.57 -18.98 8.01
N ASP A 3 5.94 -18.22 7.12
CA ASP A 3 6.55 -17.07 6.45
C ASP A 3 6.55 -15.78 7.28
N MET A 4 5.71 -15.66 8.31
CA MET A 4 5.70 -14.47 9.18
C MET A 4 7.00 -14.30 9.97
N GLU A 5 7.72 -15.38 10.25
CA GLU A 5 9.04 -15.31 10.88
C GLU A 5 10.06 -14.58 10.00
N LYS A 6 9.99 -14.73 8.67
CA LYS A 6 10.88 -14.00 7.76
C LYS A 6 10.59 -12.51 7.78
N PHE A 7 9.31 -12.11 7.89
CA PHE A 7 8.91 -10.70 7.95
C PHE A 7 9.39 -9.98 9.21
N LYS A 8 9.67 -10.69 10.31
CA LYS A 8 10.27 -10.09 11.52
C LYS A 8 11.62 -9.42 11.25
N HIS A 9 12.34 -9.92 10.23
CA HIS A 9 13.63 -9.39 9.82
C HIS A 9 13.54 -8.32 8.73
N ILE A 10 12.33 -8.04 8.21
CA ILE A 10 12.08 -7.01 7.21
C ILE A 10 11.64 -5.72 7.90
N SER A 11 12.19 -4.58 7.47
CA SER A 11 11.85 -3.24 7.96
C SER A 11 10.41 -2.83 7.67
N MET A 12 9.94 -1.77 8.32
CA MET A 12 8.62 -1.20 8.06
C MET A 12 8.39 -0.84 6.59
N ARG A 13 9.33 -0.09 5.98
CA ARG A 13 9.26 0.24 4.53
C ARG A 13 9.26 -1.01 3.65
N GLY A 14 10.03 -2.04 4.01
CA GLY A 14 10.01 -3.32 3.30
C GLY A 14 8.67 -4.06 3.42
N ARG A 15 8.03 -4.02 4.60
CA ARG A 15 6.71 -4.63 4.83
C ARG A 15 5.60 -3.91 4.06
N VAL A 16 5.59 -2.58 4.06
CA VAL A 16 4.65 -1.78 3.26
C VAL A 16 4.85 -2.05 1.78
N ALA A 17 6.09 -2.07 1.29
CA ALA A 17 6.41 -2.43 -0.08
C ALA A 17 5.86 -3.82 -0.47
N PHE A 18 5.96 -4.81 0.43
CA PHE A 18 5.34 -6.12 0.19
C PHE A 18 3.81 -6.02 0.11
N GLY A 19 3.17 -5.27 1.01
CA GLY A 19 1.73 -5.01 0.99
C GLY A 19 1.27 -4.36 -0.33
N ILE A 20 2.02 -3.39 -0.84
CA ILE A 20 1.74 -2.76 -2.15
C ILE A 20 1.87 -3.79 -3.28
N SER A 21 2.90 -4.66 -3.24
CA SER A 21 3.04 -5.73 -4.24
C SER A 21 1.92 -6.76 -4.19
N CYS A 22 1.32 -7.00 -3.02
CA CYS A 22 0.08 -7.79 -2.91
C CYS A 22 -1.07 -7.12 -3.66
N PHE A 23 -1.25 -5.81 -3.50
CA PHE A 23 -2.27 -5.06 -4.21
C PHE A 23 -2.06 -5.08 -5.73
N GLU A 24 -0.82 -4.92 -6.22
CA GLU A 24 -0.52 -5.08 -7.64
C GLU A 24 -0.92 -6.45 -8.19
N ASN A 25 -0.64 -7.53 -7.44
CA ASN A 25 -1.07 -8.88 -7.81
C ASN A 25 -2.60 -9.01 -7.84
N ALA A 26 -3.33 -8.36 -6.94
CA ALA A 26 -4.79 -8.35 -6.94
C ALA A 26 -5.34 -7.63 -8.18
N ILE A 27 -4.80 -6.46 -8.52
CA ILE A 27 -5.17 -5.71 -9.75
C ILE A 27 -5.00 -6.57 -11.00
N VAL A 28 -3.86 -7.29 -11.10
CA VAL A 28 -3.60 -8.21 -12.22
C VAL A 28 -4.57 -9.40 -12.22
N ALA A 29 -4.82 -10.01 -11.06
CA ALA A 29 -5.71 -11.16 -10.92
C ALA A 29 -7.17 -10.82 -11.27
N LEU A 30 -7.62 -9.62 -10.90
CA LEU A 30 -8.93 -9.07 -11.24
C LEU A 30 -9.06 -8.63 -12.71
N LYS A 31 -7.96 -8.67 -13.47
CA LYS A 31 -7.89 -8.27 -14.90
C LYS A 31 -8.31 -6.82 -15.14
N TYR A 32 -8.02 -5.92 -14.19
CA TYR A 32 -8.20 -4.50 -14.43
C TYR A 32 -7.18 -3.97 -15.44
N ASP A 33 -7.54 -2.87 -16.11
CA ASP A 33 -6.57 -2.11 -16.89
C ASP A 33 -5.55 -1.49 -15.94
N ILE A 34 -4.32 -1.99 -15.99
CA ILE A 34 -3.24 -1.55 -15.10
C ILE A 34 -2.91 -0.05 -15.27
N ASN A 35 -3.22 0.55 -16.44
CA ASN A 35 -2.92 1.95 -16.68
C ASN A 35 -3.77 2.87 -15.81
N VAL A 36 -5.01 2.47 -15.50
CA VAL A 36 -5.90 3.32 -14.69
C VAL A 36 -5.55 3.30 -13.20
N TRP A 37 -4.79 2.29 -12.76
CA TRP A 37 -4.34 2.14 -11.38
C TRP A 37 -3.01 2.82 -11.08
N LYS A 38 -2.32 3.36 -12.10
CA LYS A 38 -0.99 3.95 -11.94
C LYS A 38 -0.98 5.12 -10.96
N ILE A 39 -2.02 5.95 -10.94
CA ILE A 39 -2.11 7.07 -10.00
C ILE A 39 -2.12 6.58 -8.54
N VAL A 40 -2.96 5.59 -8.23
CA VAL A 40 -3.05 4.99 -6.88
C VAL A 40 -1.71 4.36 -6.51
N LEU A 41 -1.11 3.57 -7.41
CA LEU A 41 0.16 2.90 -7.17
C LEU A 41 1.32 3.88 -6.97
N ASN A 42 1.35 5.00 -7.69
CA ASN A 42 2.37 6.03 -7.50
C ASN A 42 2.35 6.54 -6.05
N TYR A 43 1.19 6.95 -5.55
CA TYR A 43 1.05 7.44 -4.18
C TYR A 43 1.36 6.38 -3.12
N LEU A 44 0.96 5.13 -3.35
CA LEU A 44 1.32 4.05 -2.44
C LEU A 44 2.84 3.85 -2.40
N TRP A 45 3.50 3.79 -3.55
CA TRP A 45 4.94 3.56 -3.64
C TRP A 45 5.78 4.73 -3.10
N GLU A 46 5.25 5.96 -3.08
CA GLU A 46 5.91 7.10 -2.44
C GLU A 46 6.27 6.84 -0.97
N PHE A 47 5.53 5.96 -0.28
CA PHE A 47 5.84 5.54 1.10
C PHE A 47 7.30 5.16 1.27
N THR A 48 7.88 4.43 0.30
CA THR A 48 9.24 3.88 0.45
C THR A 48 10.32 4.95 0.41
N ASN A 49 10.03 6.15 -0.09
CA ASN A 49 10.98 7.26 -0.21
C ASN A 49 10.58 8.53 0.56
N ILE A 50 9.38 8.60 1.13
CA ILE A 50 8.89 9.78 1.83
C ILE A 50 9.76 10.16 3.04
N GLN A 51 9.95 11.46 3.27
CA GLN A 51 10.65 11.99 4.46
C GLN A 51 9.75 12.01 5.69
N TYR A 52 8.51 12.49 5.52
CA TYR A 52 7.55 12.67 6.60
C TYR A 52 6.36 11.74 6.35
N LEU A 53 6.03 10.91 7.34
CA LEU A 53 4.92 9.97 7.22
C LEU A 53 3.58 10.72 7.08
N ASP A 54 3.45 11.87 7.74
CA ASP A 54 2.25 12.72 7.69
C ASP A 54 1.90 13.10 6.23
N ASP A 55 2.89 13.50 5.42
CA ASP A 55 2.67 13.82 4.00
C ASP A 55 2.04 12.65 3.22
N TRP A 56 2.50 11.42 3.48
CA TRP A 56 1.94 10.23 2.84
C TRP A 56 0.57 9.87 3.39
N ASN A 57 0.38 10.01 4.71
CA ASN A 57 -0.88 9.74 5.39
C ASN A 57 -2.00 10.62 4.84
N ASP A 58 -1.77 11.93 4.75
CA ASP A 58 -2.74 12.90 4.26
C ASP A 58 -3.19 12.61 2.83
N ILE A 59 -2.27 12.13 1.98
CA ILE A 59 -2.61 11.76 0.61
C ILE A 59 -3.39 10.45 0.58
N VAL A 60 -2.87 9.40 1.21
CA VAL A 60 -3.43 8.05 1.06
C VAL A 60 -4.78 7.90 1.75
N VAL A 61 -5.04 8.64 2.84
CA VAL A 61 -6.37 8.62 3.47
C VAL A 61 -7.47 9.12 2.53
N GLU A 62 -7.17 10.09 1.67
CA GLU A 62 -8.10 10.59 0.65
C GLU A 62 -8.22 9.64 -0.56
N LEU A 63 -7.25 8.76 -0.78
CA LEU A 63 -7.25 7.79 -1.88
C LEU A 63 -8.07 6.52 -1.60
N ILE A 64 -8.37 6.22 -0.32
CA ILE A 64 -9.08 4.99 0.06
C ILE A 64 -10.50 5.04 -0.50
N PRO A 65 -10.97 4.00 -1.22
CA PRO A 65 -12.29 4.03 -1.88
C PRO A 65 -13.44 4.33 -0.93
N GLU A 66 -13.49 3.69 0.24
CA GLU A 66 -14.51 3.96 1.27
C GLU A 66 -14.57 5.45 1.65
N ASN A 67 -13.41 6.10 1.83
CA ASN A 67 -13.32 7.51 2.20
C ASN A 67 -13.68 8.44 1.03
N LEU A 68 -13.14 8.16 -0.16
CA LEU A 68 -13.33 9.01 -1.34
C LEU A 68 -14.79 8.97 -1.84
N THR A 69 -15.42 7.80 -1.81
CA THR A 69 -16.78 7.59 -2.34
C THR A 69 -17.89 7.89 -1.34
N GLU A 70 -17.54 8.23 -0.09
CA GLU A 70 -18.48 8.82 0.88
C GLU A 70 -19.08 10.13 0.34
N PHE A 71 -18.28 10.88 -0.40
CA PHE A 71 -18.65 12.16 -1.02
C PHE A 71 -19.00 11.98 -2.50
N LYS A 72 -20.10 12.58 -2.95
CA LYS A 72 -20.53 12.49 -4.36
C LYS A 72 -19.86 13.52 -5.25
N THR A 73 -19.42 14.63 -4.67
CA THR A 73 -18.73 15.71 -5.38
C THR A 73 -17.54 16.20 -4.58
N TYR A 74 -16.53 16.72 -5.29
CA TYR A 74 -15.32 17.26 -4.67
C TYR A 74 -15.62 18.36 -3.64
N GLU A 75 -16.64 19.19 -3.86
CA GLU A 75 -17.01 20.31 -2.99
C GLU A 75 -17.73 19.91 -1.69
N GLU A 76 -18.04 18.62 -1.48
CA GLU A 76 -18.67 18.13 -0.24
C GLU A 76 -17.67 17.99 0.91
N GLU A 77 -16.36 18.03 0.63
CA GLU A 77 -15.29 17.97 1.61
C GLU A 77 -14.08 18.84 1.20
N GLU A 78 -13.29 19.28 2.18
CA GLU A 78 -12.02 19.97 1.92
C GLU A 78 -10.89 18.94 1.73
N PHE A 79 -10.81 18.33 0.54
CA PHE A 79 -9.65 17.53 0.15
C PHE A 79 -8.38 18.41 0.21
N GLU A 80 -7.44 18.06 1.07
CA GLU A 80 -6.21 18.81 1.29
C GLU A 80 -5.14 18.49 0.26
N LYS A 81 -5.14 17.26 -0.27
CA LYS A 81 -4.08 16.78 -1.16
C LYS A 81 -4.57 16.46 -2.57
N LEU A 82 -5.74 15.85 -2.71
CA LEU A 82 -6.29 15.53 -4.03
C LEU A 82 -6.79 16.80 -4.74
N SER A 83 -6.36 16.95 -5.99
CA SER A 83 -6.98 17.92 -6.89
C SER A 83 -8.37 17.45 -7.33
N LYS A 84 -9.21 18.38 -7.77
CA LYS A 84 -10.54 18.08 -8.31
C LYS A 84 -10.50 17.07 -9.47
N ASP A 85 -9.51 17.18 -10.35
CA ASP A 85 -9.37 16.28 -11.50
C ASP A 85 -9.01 14.86 -11.05
N GLU A 86 -8.13 14.72 -10.05
CA GLU A 86 -7.78 13.42 -9.45
C GLU A 86 -8.97 12.81 -8.71
N PHE A 87 -9.73 13.61 -7.96
CA PHE A 87 -10.96 13.15 -7.33
C PHE A 87 -11.95 12.59 -8.35
N ILE A 88 -12.27 13.35 -9.41
CA ILE A 88 -13.23 12.91 -10.44
C ILE A 88 -12.74 11.61 -11.10
N TYR A 89 -11.45 11.52 -11.38
CA TYR A 89 -10.81 10.34 -11.95
C TYR A 89 -10.96 9.11 -11.04
N LEU A 90 -10.57 9.24 -9.77
CA LEU A 90 -10.61 8.16 -8.79
C LEU A 90 -12.05 7.77 -8.43
N TYR A 91 -12.95 8.75 -8.28
CA TYR A 91 -14.37 8.49 -8.05
C TYR A 91 -14.95 7.63 -9.17
N SER A 92 -14.62 7.95 -10.43
CA SER A 92 -15.04 7.15 -11.59
C SER A 92 -14.42 5.75 -11.60
N LEU A 93 -13.12 5.63 -11.28
CA LEU A 93 -12.42 4.35 -11.16
C LEU A 93 -13.09 3.43 -10.13
N TYR A 94 -13.52 4.00 -9.00
CA TYR A 94 -14.05 3.26 -7.86
C TYR A 94 -15.52 2.84 -7.98
N GLN A 95 -16.27 3.29 -8.99
CA GLN A 95 -17.70 2.94 -9.10
C GLN A 95 -17.97 1.44 -9.31
N ASN A 96 -17.01 0.68 -9.84
CA ASN A 96 -17.18 -0.74 -10.19
C ASN A 96 -16.01 -1.61 -9.72
N ILE A 97 -15.39 -1.26 -8.60
CA ILE A 97 -14.29 -2.05 -8.04
C ILE A 97 -14.81 -3.26 -7.27
N ASP A 98 -14.00 -4.32 -7.23
CA ASP A 98 -14.19 -5.47 -6.37
C ASP A 98 -13.93 -5.05 -4.91
N ALA A 99 -14.73 -5.56 -3.96
CA ALA A 99 -14.63 -5.21 -2.55
C ALA A 99 -13.23 -5.51 -1.95
N SER A 100 -12.48 -6.45 -2.54
CA SER A 100 -11.10 -6.73 -2.14
C SER A 100 -10.15 -5.56 -2.36
N VAL A 101 -10.41 -4.68 -3.34
CA VAL A 101 -9.58 -3.49 -3.60
C VAL A 101 -9.60 -2.55 -2.41
N ASP A 102 -10.80 -2.23 -1.92
CA ASP A 102 -10.96 -1.35 -0.76
C ASP A 102 -10.31 -1.96 0.50
N ALA A 103 -10.57 -3.25 0.75
CA ALA A 103 -9.98 -3.95 1.89
C ALA A 103 -8.44 -3.99 1.85
N LEU A 104 -7.84 -4.16 0.66
CA LEU A 104 -6.39 -4.16 0.49
C LEU A 104 -5.80 -2.76 0.64
N LEU A 105 -6.43 -1.72 0.07
CA LEU A 105 -5.98 -0.33 0.21
C LEU A 105 -6.04 0.13 1.67
N ARG A 106 -7.15 -0.13 2.36
CA ARG A 106 -7.27 0.13 3.81
C ARG A 106 -6.19 -0.64 4.58
N GLY A 107 -5.96 -1.90 4.27
CA GLY A 107 -4.93 -2.71 4.91
C GLY A 107 -3.52 -2.14 4.73
N ILE A 108 -3.18 -1.64 3.53
CA ILE A 108 -1.89 -1.00 3.26
C ILE A 108 -1.76 0.34 4.01
N TYR A 109 -2.82 1.14 4.04
CA TYR A 109 -2.87 2.37 4.83
C TYR A 109 -2.62 2.08 6.31
N ASP A 110 -3.41 1.19 6.91
CA ASP A 110 -3.27 0.76 8.30
C ASP A 110 -1.87 0.20 8.58
N LEU A 111 -1.27 -0.49 7.61
CA LEU A 111 0.09 -0.98 7.72
C LEU A 111 1.06 0.19 7.75
N GLY A 112 0.98 1.15 6.82
CA GLY A 112 1.85 2.32 6.74
C GLY A 112 1.84 3.17 8.01
N ILE A 113 0.68 3.32 8.64
CA ILE A 113 0.51 4.13 9.85
C ILE A 113 0.63 3.33 11.16
N SER A 114 0.88 2.02 11.11
CA SER A 114 0.83 1.16 12.30
C SER A 114 1.86 1.49 13.39
N HIS A 115 2.84 2.33 13.06
CA HIS A 115 3.88 2.85 13.97
C HIS A 115 3.91 4.39 14.00
N ALA A 116 2.89 5.04 13.42
CA ALA A 116 2.74 6.49 13.55
C ALA A 116 2.67 6.83 15.04
N TYR A 117 3.59 7.67 15.49
CA TYR A 117 3.64 8.20 16.87
C TYR A 117 3.89 7.16 17.98
N THR A 118 4.37 5.95 17.66
CA THR A 118 4.75 4.93 18.66
C THR A 118 6.20 4.52 18.54
N VAL A 119 6.83 4.14 19.65
CA VAL A 119 8.17 3.55 19.64
C VAL A 119 8.08 2.15 19.04
N PHE A 120 9.01 1.80 18.14
CA PHE A 120 9.15 0.42 17.66
C PHE A 120 9.49 -0.50 18.84
N GLU A 121 8.48 -1.18 19.39
CA GLU A 121 8.68 -2.22 20.40
C GLU A 121 8.92 -3.58 19.71
N GLY A 122 9.98 -4.26 20.13
CA GLY A 122 10.37 -5.57 19.59
C GLY A 122 10.63 -5.52 18.08
N TYR A 123 9.98 -6.39 17.32
CA TYR A 123 10.08 -6.46 15.86
C TYR A 123 9.05 -5.58 15.13
N GLY A 124 8.37 -4.66 15.84
CA GLY A 124 7.27 -3.89 15.29
C GLY A 124 6.01 -4.74 15.12
N GLU A 125 5.51 -5.33 16.21
CA GLU A 125 4.41 -6.31 16.21
C GLU A 125 3.11 -5.81 15.56
N SER A 126 2.79 -4.51 15.66
CA SER A 126 1.61 -3.94 15.00
C SER A 126 1.68 -4.08 13.48
N SER A 127 2.80 -3.71 12.85
CA SER A 127 2.98 -3.85 11.40
C SER A 127 3.00 -5.32 10.96
N LEU A 128 3.53 -6.23 11.78
CA LEU A 128 3.45 -7.68 11.49
C LEU A 128 2.00 -8.18 11.48
N LYS A 129 1.19 -7.77 12.46
CA LYS A 129 -0.23 -8.15 12.52
C LYS A 129 -1.02 -7.58 11.36
N THR A 130 -0.79 -6.32 11.00
CA THR A 130 -1.48 -5.71 9.84
C THR A 130 -1.04 -6.36 8.53
N LEU A 131 0.25 -6.64 8.35
CA LEU A 131 0.74 -7.37 7.19
C LEU A 131 0.15 -8.79 7.12
N GLU A 132 0.07 -9.50 8.24
CA GLU A 132 -0.58 -10.82 8.29
C GLU A 132 -2.04 -10.76 7.85
N ARG A 133 -2.77 -9.67 8.19
CA ARG A 133 -4.14 -9.45 7.71
C ARG A 133 -4.18 -9.26 6.19
N ILE A 134 -3.28 -8.46 5.60
CA ILE A 134 -3.18 -8.30 4.14
C ILE A 134 -2.93 -9.67 3.48
N ILE A 135 -2.00 -10.46 4.03
CA ILE A 135 -1.70 -11.81 3.50
C ILE A 135 -2.93 -12.73 3.59
N LYS A 136 -3.68 -12.67 4.69
CA LYS A 136 -4.94 -13.43 4.83
C LYS A 136 -5.96 -12.99 3.79
N LEU A 137 -6.16 -11.68 3.58
CA LEU A 137 -7.06 -11.18 2.53
C LEU A 137 -6.67 -11.72 1.15
N MET A 138 -5.38 -11.71 0.80
CA MET A 138 -4.90 -12.28 -0.46
C MET A 138 -5.25 -13.77 -0.59
N ILE A 139 -5.09 -14.55 0.48
CA ILE A 139 -5.44 -15.97 0.50
C ILE A 139 -6.96 -16.18 0.38
N ASP A 140 -7.74 -15.43 1.15
CA ASP A 140 -9.20 -15.56 1.24
C ASP A 140 -9.86 -15.18 -0.10
N TYR A 141 -9.35 -14.16 -0.79
CA TYR A 141 -9.77 -13.78 -2.14
C TYR A 141 -9.13 -14.60 -3.26
N ASN A 142 -8.29 -15.59 -2.92
CA ASN A 142 -7.60 -16.46 -3.86
C ASN A 142 -6.70 -15.69 -4.87
N PHE A 143 -6.07 -14.62 -4.42
CA PHE A 143 -5.06 -13.88 -5.17
C PHE A 143 -3.66 -14.44 -4.94
N PRO A 144 -2.78 -14.43 -5.96
CA PRO A 144 -1.42 -14.90 -5.81
C PRO A 144 -0.62 -13.96 -4.88
N LEU A 145 0.10 -14.52 -3.91
CA LEU A 145 1.04 -13.75 -3.09
C LEU A 145 2.31 -13.40 -3.88
N PRO A 146 2.91 -12.22 -3.66
CA PRO A 146 4.21 -11.89 -4.23
C PRO A 146 5.32 -12.71 -3.55
N SER A 147 6.45 -12.90 -4.24
CA SER A 147 7.64 -13.50 -3.62
C SER A 147 8.18 -12.56 -2.54
N ILE A 148 8.59 -13.12 -1.40
CA ILE A 148 9.23 -12.37 -0.31
C ILE A 148 10.69 -12.00 -0.64
N ASP A 149 11.33 -12.73 -1.55
CA ASP A 149 12.78 -12.64 -1.75
C ASP A 149 13.29 -11.22 -2.08
N PRO A 150 12.63 -10.41 -2.94
CA PRO A 150 13.06 -9.04 -3.22
C PRO A 150 13.08 -8.11 -2.00
N PHE A 151 12.31 -8.47 -0.95
CA PHE A 151 12.10 -7.66 0.24
C PHE A 151 13.02 -8.04 1.40
N LEU A 152 13.65 -9.23 1.37
CA LEU A 152 14.55 -9.71 2.43
C LEU A 152 15.79 -8.82 2.64
N LYS A 153 16.14 -7.99 1.65
CA LYS A 153 17.26 -7.05 1.74
C LYS A 153 16.98 -5.83 2.62
N PHE A 154 15.72 -5.51 2.90
CA PHE A 154 15.34 -4.33 3.71
C PHE A 154 15.32 -4.71 5.18
N SER A 155 16.43 -4.51 5.88
CA SER A 155 16.63 -5.07 7.22
C SER A 155 15.87 -4.30 8.31
N ILE A 156 15.27 -5.00 9.27
CA ILE A 156 14.70 -4.39 10.49
C ILE A 156 15.73 -3.61 11.31
N GLU A 157 17.03 -3.87 11.12
CA GLU A 157 18.09 -3.12 11.80
C GLU A 157 18.31 -1.71 11.21
N GLU A 158 17.80 -1.45 10.00
CA GLU A 158 17.89 -0.14 9.35
C GLU A 158 16.95 0.86 10.01
N ASN A 159 17.47 2.06 10.27
CA ASN A 159 16.69 3.19 10.80
C ASN A 159 15.78 2.81 11.98
N ARG A 160 16.31 2.02 12.93
CA ARG A 160 15.62 1.56 14.14
C ARG A 160 14.31 0.81 13.86
N GLY A 161 14.25 0.00 12.80
CA GLY A 161 13.05 -0.73 12.39
C GLY A 161 12.26 -0.05 11.27
N GLY A 162 12.48 1.25 11.05
CA GLY A 162 11.80 2.00 9.99
C GLY A 162 12.22 1.58 8.58
N GLY A 163 13.47 1.13 8.41
CA GLY A 163 14.06 0.93 7.09
C GLY A 163 14.63 2.23 6.52
N ASP A 164 15.72 2.09 5.77
CA ASP A 164 16.26 3.20 4.99
C ASP A 164 15.32 3.51 3.82
N LYS A 165 15.37 4.75 3.34
CA LYS A 165 14.60 5.15 2.16
C LYS A 165 15.11 4.44 0.93
N PHE A 166 14.20 4.07 0.04
CA PHE A 166 14.54 3.53 -1.26
C PHE A 166 13.48 3.86 -2.30
N ASP A 167 13.90 3.78 -3.56
CA ASP A 167 13.00 3.86 -4.71
C ASP A 167 12.25 2.54 -4.88
N GLY A 168 11.00 2.50 -4.38
CA GLY A 168 10.14 1.33 -4.42
C GLY A 168 9.56 1.03 -5.79
N THR A 169 9.58 2.01 -6.71
CA THR A 169 9.14 1.79 -8.09
C THR A 169 9.98 0.70 -8.77
N LYS A 170 11.21 0.46 -8.35
CA LYS A 170 12.04 -0.66 -8.84
C LYS A 170 11.51 -2.06 -8.49
N LEU A 171 10.50 -2.17 -7.63
CA LEU A 171 9.86 -3.44 -7.24
C LEU A 171 8.48 -3.63 -7.88
N THR A 172 7.94 -2.60 -8.52
CA THR A 172 6.61 -2.63 -9.13
C THR A 172 6.55 -3.61 -10.30
N LYS A 173 5.37 -4.17 -10.53
CA LYS A 173 5.04 -4.92 -11.76
C LYS A 173 4.22 -4.11 -12.76
N ILE A 174 3.75 -2.92 -12.37
CA ILE A 174 2.73 -2.15 -13.09
C ILE A 174 3.26 -0.78 -13.54
N LEU A 175 4.00 -0.06 -12.69
CA LEU A 175 4.50 1.28 -13.04
C LEU A 175 5.64 1.24 -14.08
N HIS A 176 6.32 0.10 -14.19
CA HIS A 176 7.24 -0.22 -15.28
C HIS A 176 6.64 -1.36 -16.10
N PRO A 177 6.05 -1.09 -17.27
CA PRO A 177 5.99 -2.11 -18.29
C PRO A 177 7.43 -2.28 -18.75
N GLU A 178 8.12 -3.35 -18.35
CA GLU A 178 9.22 -3.79 -19.21
C GLU A 178 8.58 -4.01 -20.59
N ILE A 179 9.13 -3.27 -21.55
CA ILE A 179 8.82 -3.40 -22.97
C ILE A 179 9.12 -4.86 -23.32
N ASP A 180 8.10 -5.58 -23.77
CA ASP A 180 8.24 -6.92 -24.37
C ASP A 180 9.39 -6.98 -25.38
#